data_AF-A0A6H2GZM5-F1
#
_entry.id   AF-A0A6H2GZM5-F1
#
_cell.length_a   1.000
_cell.length_b   1.000
_cell.length_c   1.000
_cell.angle_alpha   90.00
_cell.angle_beta   90.00
_cell.angle_gamma   90.00
#
_symmetry.space_group_name_H-M   'P 1'
#
loop_
_entity.id
_entity.type
_entity.pdbx_description
1 polymer ?
#
loop_
_entity_poly.entity_id
_entity_poly.type
_entity_poly.pdbx_seq_one_letter_code
_entity_poly.pdbx_strand_id
1 'polypeptide(L)'
;MIDMKWMGDRVPNHGPRAAKNRTYTPIVIVNHISIGTMASMDAWFRNPAAQVSSHFGNSRDGRVHQYVDIKRAAWTQGLLPAAIPTARAAVVREMGVNPNLYCVSIENEGYVGSGADGMLTEEQFWSLCWLHKYIQTEVERIWGHHIRFGPDTVLGHFQIDPKRKPFCPGLNFPWARLYAELAVAESIQTLELYEERVAYQLSQASRYATAFAIAGRVRDLAERLLDKTWGAAAETKLLYLAPVMPAIAYGDGPVTAAGIASRVLQLGQTAMGAGSWQEEAVRKLLLLEPIMKEKGVL
;
A
#
# COMPACT_ATOMS: atom_id res chain seq x y z
N MET A 1 11.38 -9.24 9.10
CA MET A 1 10.23 -9.57 9.96
C MET A 1 9.53 -8.27 10.28
N ILE A 2 8.21 -8.20 10.08
CA ILE A 2 7.44 -7.00 10.44
C ILE A 2 7.41 -6.90 11.96
N ASP A 3 7.90 -5.78 12.51
CA ASP A 3 7.85 -5.50 13.94
C ASP A 3 6.44 -5.03 14.32
N MET A 4 5.62 -5.98 14.79
CA MET A 4 4.29 -5.70 15.32
C MET A 4 4.31 -5.66 16.84
N LYS A 5 3.98 -4.49 17.39
CA LYS A 5 3.92 -4.23 18.83
C LYS A 5 2.49 -4.19 19.34
N TRP A 6 2.20 -4.95 20.40
CA TRP A 6 0.93 -4.83 21.12
C TRP A 6 0.89 -3.54 21.97
N MET A 7 -0.18 -2.77 21.80
CA MET A 7 -0.43 -1.48 22.47
C MET A 7 -1.76 -1.48 23.24
N GLY A 8 -2.54 -2.57 23.19
CA GLY A 8 -3.94 -2.59 23.56
C GLY A 8 -4.24 -2.51 25.06
N ASP A 9 -3.26 -2.75 25.94
CA ASP A 9 -3.43 -2.61 27.41
C ASP A 9 -3.89 -1.20 27.83
N ARG A 10 -3.75 -0.22 26.93
CA ARG A 10 -4.06 1.18 27.16
C ARG A 10 -5.13 1.75 26.22
N VAL A 11 -5.83 0.91 25.44
CA VAL A 11 -6.81 1.36 24.44
C VAL A 11 -8.23 0.95 24.87
N PRO A 12 -9.00 1.86 25.51
CA PRO A 12 -10.27 1.50 26.16
C PRO A 12 -11.47 1.41 25.20
N ASN A 13 -11.39 2.07 24.04
CA ASN A 13 -12.53 2.32 23.17
C ASN A 13 -12.79 1.15 22.22
N HIS A 14 -13.40 0.07 22.73
CA HIS A 14 -13.78 -1.09 21.91
C HIS A 14 -14.96 -1.83 22.53
N GLY A 15 -15.69 -2.60 21.71
CA GLY A 15 -16.83 -3.40 22.16
C GLY A 15 -16.71 -4.88 21.82
N PRO A 16 -17.65 -5.73 22.28
CA PRO A 16 -17.83 -7.04 21.68
C PRO A 16 -18.23 -6.90 20.21
N ARG A 17 -17.88 -7.88 19.36
CA ARG A 17 -18.44 -8.02 18.01
C ARG A 17 -19.86 -8.58 18.05
N ALA A 18 -20.70 -8.07 18.93
CA ALA A 18 -22.06 -8.58 19.12
C ALA A 18 -23.09 -7.46 19.21
N ALA A 19 -24.25 -7.70 18.61
CA ALA A 19 -25.42 -6.84 18.71
C ALA A 19 -26.69 -7.70 18.63
N LYS A 20 -27.72 -7.37 19.42
CA LYS A 20 -29.02 -8.07 19.42
C LYS A 20 -28.89 -9.60 19.49
N ASN A 21 -28.06 -10.11 20.40
CA ASN A 21 -27.78 -11.54 20.61
C ASN A 21 -27.13 -12.28 19.43
N ARG A 22 -26.60 -11.55 18.44
CA ARG A 22 -25.80 -12.12 17.34
C ARG A 22 -24.36 -11.67 17.47
N THR A 23 -23.43 -12.61 17.31
CA THR A 23 -22.00 -12.35 17.15
C THR A 23 -21.66 -12.24 15.66
N TYR A 24 -20.77 -11.32 15.31
CA TYR A 24 -20.38 -11.02 13.95
C TYR A 24 -18.94 -11.48 13.71
N THR A 25 -18.76 -12.16 12.57
CA THR A 25 -17.44 -12.51 12.04
C THR A 25 -16.87 -11.29 11.31
N PRO A 26 -15.58 -10.95 11.46
CA PRO A 26 -14.96 -9.97 10.60
C PRO A 26 -14.90 -10.49 9.16
N ILE A 27 -15.43 -9.73 8.21
CA ILE A 27 -15.48 -10.10 6.78
C ILE A 27 -14.93 -8.99 5.86
N VAL A 28 -14.59 -7.83 6.42
CA VAL A 28 -14.08 -6.66 5.69
C VAL A 28 -12.83 -6.12 6.39
N ILE A 29 -11.82 -5.72 5.60
CA ILE A 29 -10.67 -4.93 6.05
C ILE A 29 -10.86 -3.50 5.53
N VAL A 30 -10.75 -2.50 6.41
CA VAL A 30 -10.91 -1.09 6.06
C VAL A 30 -9.61 -0.33 6.26
N ASN A 31 -9.16 0.33 5.21
CA ASN A 31 -7.97 1.16 5.15
C ASN A 31 -8.33 2.62 5.44
N HIS A 32 -7.55 3.21 6.34
CA HIS A 32 -7.65 4.60 6.75
C HIS A 32 -6.30 5.31 6.63
N ILE A 33 -6.32 6.65 6.64
CA ILE A 33 -5.16 7.50 6.85
C ILE A 33 -5.41 8.35 8.10
N SER A 34 -4.45 8.37 9.03
CA SER A 34 -4.64 8.92 10.37
C SER A 34 -4.64 10.45 10.45
N ILE A 35 -4.08 11.13 9.43
CA ILE A 35 -3.79 12.58 9.46
C ILE A 35 -3.02 12.96 10.76
N GLY A 36 -2.01 12.18 11.08
CA GLY A 36 -1.18 12.33 12.28
C GLY A 36 -0.03 11.33 12.29
N THR A 37 0.94 11.55 13.18
CA THR A 37 2.06 10.62 13.37
C THR A 37 1.63 9.37 14.12
N MET A 38 2.44 8.31 14.09
CA MET A 38 2.22 7.10 14.88
C MET A 38 2.15 7.43 16.39
N ALA A 39 2.99 8.35 16.86
CA ALA A 39 2.96 8.80 18.26
C ALA A 39 1.68 9.58 18.60
N SER A 40 1.15 10.41 17.69
CA SER A 40 -0.13 11.09 17.93
C SER A 40 -1.30 10.10 17.89
N MET A 41 -1.24 9.11 16.99
CA MET A 41 -2.23 8.03 16.89
C MET A 41 -2.28 7.21 18.18
N ASP A 42 -1.11 6.79 18.69
CA ASP A 42 -0.95 6.13 19.98
C ASP A 42 -1.60 6.92 21.12
N ALA A 43 -1.28 8.22 21.22
CA ALA A 43 -1.81 9.09 22.27
C ALA A 43 -3.33 9.24 22.16
N TRP A 44 -3.84 9.39 20.94
CA TRP A 44 -5.27 9.57 20.67
C TRP A 44 -6.09 8.33 21.03
N PHE A 45 -5.63 7.14 20.65
CA PHE A 45 -6.35 5.90 20.96
C PHE A 45 -6.27 5.49 22.43
N ARG A 46 -5.28 5.99 23.19
CA ARG A 46 -5.24 5.83 24.65
C ARG A 46 -6.21 6.73 25.40
N ASN A 47 -6.73 7.77 24.75
CA ASN A 47 -7.64 8.71 25.39
C ASN A 47 -9.08 8.14 25.41
N PRO A 48 -9.65 7.79 26.58
CA PRO A 48 -11.03 7.33 26.66
C PRO A 48 -12.03 8.39 26.17
N ALA A 49 -11.74 9.68 26.35
CA ALA A 49 -12.63 10.75 25.89
C ALA A 49 -12.68 10.88 24.35
N ALA A 50 -11.70 10.32 23.63
CA ALA A 50 -11.69 10.37 22.17
C ALA A 50 -12.81 9.52 21.54
N GLN A 51 -13.29 8.48 22.26
CA GLN A 51 -14.34 7.57 21.79
C GLN A 51 -14.07 6.96 20.40
N VAL A 52 -12.79 6.76 20.07
CA VAL A 52 -12.34 6.15 18.82
C VAL A 52 -11.17 5.20 19.06
N SER A 53 -11.00 4.25 18.15
CA SER A 53 -9.87 3.33 18.09
C SER A 53 -9.75 2.71 16.69
N SER A 54 -8.63 2.04 16.42
CA SER A 54 -8.43 1.15 15.28
C SER A 54 -7.92 -0.21 15.75
N HIS A 55 -7.88 -1.21 14.88
CA HIS A 55 -7.25 -2.49 15.24
C HIS A 55 -5.73 -2.37 15.09
N PHE A 56 -5.28 -1.75 14.00
CA PHE A 56 -3.87 -1.57 13.69
C PHE A 56 -3.55 -0.12 13.33
N GLY A 57 -2.35 0.32 13.70
CA GLY A 57 -1.64 1.47 13.15
C GLY A 57 -0.45 0.97 12.34
N ASN A 58 -0.20 1.60 11.19
CA ASN A 58 0.87 1.24 10.26
C ASN A 58 1.73 2.48 9.98
N SER A 59 2.97 2.50 10.47
CA SER A 59 3.83 3.69 10.39
C SER A 59 4.43 3.86 8.99
N ARG A 60 4.94 5.07 8.74
CA ARG A 60 5.69 5.42 7.52
C ARG A 60 6.95 4.57 7.34
N ASP A 61 7.53 4.02 8.40
CA ASP A 61 8.71 3.15 8.36
C ASP A 61 8.39 1.65 8.44
N GLY A 62 7.10 1.27 8.33
CA GLY A 62 6.66 -0.12 8.25
C GLY A 62 6.56 -0.86 9.60
N ARG A 63 6.77 -0.17 10.72
CA ARG A 63 6.41 -0.68 12.06
C ARG A 63 4.89 -0.72 12.22
N VAL A 64 4.42 -1.73 12.93
CA VAL A 64 2.99 -1.94 13.16
C VAL A 64 2.69 -1.87 14.66
N HIS A 65 1.66 -1.13 15.02
CA HIS A 65 1.08 -1.16 16.36
C HIS A 65 -0.29 -1.83 16.32
N GLN A 66 -0.52 -2.85 17.14
CA GLN A 66 -1.85 -3.43 17.34
C GLN A 66 -2.50 -2.82 18.58
N TYR A 67 -3.65 -2.17 18.41
CA TYR A 67 -4.37 -1.45 19.46
C TYR A 67 -5.56 -2.22 20.01
N VAL A 68 -6.29 -2.94 19.15
CA VAL A 68 -7.48 -3.70 19.54
C VAL A 68 -7.34 -5.12 19.01
N ASP A 69 -7.53 -6.10 19.90
CA ASP A 69 -7.61 -7.52 19.53
C ASP A 69 -8.71 -7.68 18.48
N ILE A 70 -8.42 -8.36 17.37
CA ILE A 70 -9.35 -8.54 16.26
C ILE A 70 -10.65 -9.25 16.67
N LYS A 71 -10.71 -9.96 17.81
CA LYS A 71 -11.94 -10.53 18.38
C LYS A 71 -12.90 -9.47 18.93
N ARG A 72 -12.42 -8.25 19.14
CA ARG A 72 -13.20 -7.10 19.61
C ARG A 72 -13.49 -6.16 18.44
N ALA A 73 -14.55 -5.36 18.58
CA ALA A 73 -14.91 -4.32 17.62
C ALA A 73 -14.24 -3.00 18.02
N ALA A 74 -13.20 -2.59 17.28
CA ALA A 74 -12.67 -1.23 17.37
C ALA A 74 -13.72 -0.19 16.93
N TRP A 75 -13.64 1.02 17.48
CA TRP A 75 -14.59 2.10 17.20
C TRP A 75 -14.04 3.04 16.13
N THR A 76 -13.88 2.53 14.90
CA THR A 76 -13.18 3.25 13.82
C THR A 76 -14.12 3.90 12.81
N GLN A 77 -15.15 3.17 12.38
CA GLN A 77 -15.92 3.55 11.20
C GLN A 77 -16.82 4.75 11.45
N GLY A 78 -17.36 4.86 12.67
CA GLY A 78 -18.21 5.96 13.11
C GLY A 78 -19.53 6.12 12.35
N LEU A 79 -19.88 5.23 11.41
CA LEU A 79 -21.05 5.30 10.55
C LEU A 79 -22.35 5.26 11.36
N LEU A 80 -23.21 6.26 11.19
CA LEU A 80 -24.50 6.34 11.87
C LEU A 80 -25.52 5.38 11.23
N PRO A 81 -26.45 4.77 12.00
CA PRO A 81 -27.45 3.84 11.45
C PRO A 81 -28.24 4.39 10.27
N ALA A 82 -28.69 5.66 10.35
CA ALA A 82 -29.43 6.32 9.27
C ALA A 82 -28.60 6.55 7.99
N ALA A 83 -27.27 6.51 8.07
CA ALA A 83 -26.37 6.68 6.94
C ALA A 83 -26.01 5.36 6.24
N ILE A 84 -26.29 4.20 6.86
CA ILE A 84 -25.97 2.86 6.31
C ILE A 84 -26.48 2.69 4.86
N PRO A 85 -27.73 3.06 4.51
CA PRO A 85 -28.22 2.92 3.14
C PRO A 85 -27.44 3.75 2.09
N THR A 86 -26.69 4.75 2.54
CA THR A 86 -25.92 5.66 1.66
C THR A 86 -24.45 5.24 1.49
N ALA A 87 -23.99 4.18 2.17
CA ALA A 87 -22.64 3.65 2.00
C ALA A 87 -22.41 3.24 0.54
N ARG A 88 -21.19 3.41 0.01
CA ARG A 88 -20.85 2.97 -1.37
C ARG A 88 -20.64 1.46 -1.43
N ALA A 89 -20.08 0.87 -0.37
CA ALA A 89 -19.85 -0.57 -0.29
C ALA A 89 -21.18 -1.34 -0.14
N ALA A 90 -21.39 -2.34 -0.99
CA ALA A 90 -22.61 -3.17 -0.96
C ALA A 90 -22.74 -3.95 0.35
N VAL A 91 -21.65 -4.59 0.80
CA VAL A 91 -21.60 -5.32 2.09
C VAL A 91 -22.09 -4.48 3.27
N VAL A 92 -21.84 -3.16 3.28
CA VAL A 92 -22.31 -2.28 4.35
C VAL A 92 -23.82 -2.11 4.32
N ARG A 93 -24.38 -1.89 3.12
CA ARG A 93 -25.83 -1.78 2.94
C ARG A 93 -26.54 -3.09 3.24
N GLU A 94 -25.97 -4.21 2.82
CA GLU A 94 -26.52 -5.56 2.99
C GLU A 94 -26.49 -6.02 4.45
N MET A 95 -25.39 -5.78 5.17
CA MET A 95 -25.30 -6.13 6.59
C MET A 95 -26.28 -5.31 7.45
N GLY A 96 -26.57 -4.06 7.06
CA GLY A 96 -27.63 -3.25 7.67
C GLY A 96 -27.39 -2.88 9.14
N VAL A 97 -26.18 -3.12 9.67
CA VAL A 97 -25.81 -2.89 11.07
C VAL A 97 -24.48 -2.15 11.16
N ASN A 98 -24.06 -1.80 12.37
CA ASN A 98 -22.82 -1.06 12.60
C ASN A 98 -21.59 -1.79 11.99
N PRO A 99 -20.86 -1.18 11.04
CA PRO A 99 -19.70 -1.79 10.39
C PRO A 99 -18.55 -2.12 11.33
N ASN A 100 -18.43 -1.46 12.48
CA ASN A 100 -17.42 -1.83 13.50
C ASN A 100 -17.54 -3.31 13.94
N LEU A 101 -18.72 -3.91 13.82
CA LEU A 101 -18.96 -5.30 14.24
C LEU A 101 -18.31 -6.33 13.32
N TYR A 102 -18.17 -6.02 12.03
CA TYR A 102 -17.68 -6.97 11.01
C TYR A 102 -16.49 -6.43 10.19
N CYS A 103 -15.97 -5.25 10.51
CA CYS A 103 -14.74 -4.72 9.94
C CYS A 103 -13.53 -4.94 10.88
N VAL A 104 -12.35 -5.14 10.27
CA VAL A 104 -11.03 -4.92 10.87
C VAL A 104 -10.46 -3.65 10.22
N SER A 105 -9.80 -2.80 11.00
CA SER A 105 -9.40 -1.46 10.55
C SER A 105 -7.90 -1.27 10.65
N ILE A 106 -7.29 -0.67 9.63
CA ILE A 106 -5.88 -0.30 9.59
C ILE A 106 -5.77 1.20 9.37
N GLU A 107 -5.12 1.90 10.29
CA GLU A 107 -4.79 3.33 10.18
C GLU A 107 -3.37 3.48 9.67
N ASN A 108 -3.21 3.98 8.45
CA ASN A 108 -1.90 4.27 7.88
C ASN A 108 -1.46 5.65 8.34
N GLU A 109 -0.24 5.76 8.87
CA GLU A 109 0.38 7.02 9.24
C GLU A 109 0.55 7.91 8.02
N GLY A 110 0.01 9.12 8.10
CA GLY A 110 0.27 10.20 7.15
C GLY A 110 -0.10 11.53 7.78
N TYR A 111 0.68 12.57 7.53
CA TYR A 111 0.49 13.92 8.07
C TYR A 111 0.88 14.96 7.02
N VAL A 112 0.62 16.24 7.28
CA VAL A 112 0.84 17.32 6.31
C VAL A 112 2.29 17.29 5.81
N GLY A 113 2.46 17.25 4.48
CA GLY A 113 3.76 17.13 3.84
C GLY A 113 4.36 15.71 3.78
N SER A 114 3.68 14.71 4.35
CA SER A 114 4.16 13.32 4.43
C SER A 114 3.01 12.31 4.43
N GLY A 115 2.48 11.97 3.26
CA GLY A 115 1.50 10.88 3.07
C GLY A 115 0.07 11.15 3.54
N ALA A 116 -0.29 12.38 3.97
CA ALA A 116 -1.68 12.73 4.32
C ALA A 116 -2.67 12.58 3.15
N ASP A 117 -2.19 12.59 1.92
CA ASP A 117 -2.96 12.38 0.69
C ASP A 117 -3.14 10.90 0.35
N GLY A 118 -2.66 9.98 1.19
CA GLY A 118 -2.72 8.53 0.98
C GLY A 118 -1.48 7.94 0.33
N MET A 119 -0.49 8.75 -0.05
CA MET A 119 0.78 8.22 -0.56
C MET A 119 1.49 7.40 0.51
N LEU A 120 1.82 6.15 0.19
CA LEU A 120 2.58 5.25 1.06
C LEU A 120 4.04 5.16 0.57
N THR A 121 4.97 5.04 1.52
CA THR A 121 6.36 4.62 1.36
C THR A 121 6.39 3.13 1.10
N GLU A 122 7.51 2.62 0.61
CA GLU A 122 7.66 1.19 0.35
C GLU A 122 7.51 0.36 1.63
N GLU A 123 8.10 0.78 2.73
CA GLU A 123 8.03 0.09 4.03
C GLU A 123 6.58 0.04 4.55
N GLN A 124 5.85 1.15 4.44
CA GLN A 124 4.44 1.20 4.85
C GLN A 124 3.54 0.39 3.91
N PHE A 125 3.81 0.38 2.60
CA PHE A 125 3.03 -0.40 1.63
C PHE A 125 3.19 -1.90 1.87
N TRP A 126 4.42 -2.37 2.07
CA TRP A 126 4.69 -3.79 2.26
C TRP A 126 4.22 -4.32 3.61
N SER A 127 4.36 -3.54 4.68
CA SER A 127 3.74 -3.84 5.99
C SER A 127 2.21 -3.82 5.92
N LEU A 128 1.61 -2.94 5.11
CA LEU A 128 0.17 -2.95 4.86
C LEU A 128 -0.29 -4.23 4.19
N CYS A 129 0.41 -4.70 3.14
CA CYS A 129 0.07 -5.95 2.47
C CYS A 129 0.22 -7.15 3.42
N TRP A 130 1.31 -7.18 4.21
CA TRP A 130 1.51 -8.17 5.26
C TRP A 130 0.36 -8.17 6.27
N LEU A 131 -0.08 -6.99 6.73
CA LEU A 131 -1.21 -6.85 7.64
C LEU A 131 -2.51 -7.43 7.08
N HIS A 132 -2.80 -7.23 5.79
CA HIS A 132 -3.98 -7.83 5.17
C HIS A 132 -3.90 -9.36 5.21
N LYS A 133 -2.76 -9.95 4.85
CA LYS A 133 -2.54 -11.40 4.91
C LYS A 133 -2.62 -11.93 6.35
N TYR A 134 -2.04 -11.22 7.32
CA TYR A 134 -2.14 -11.53 8.73
C TYR A 134 -3.60 -11.54 9.19
N ILE A 135 -4.38 -10.50 8.87
CA ILE A 135 -5.80 -10.42 9.21
C ILE A 135 -6.59 -11.56 8.57
N GLN A 136 -6.39 -11.85 7.28
CA GLN A 136 -7.04 -12.98 6.61
C GLN A 136 -6.74 -14.30 7.33
N THR A 137 -5.45 -14.56 7.61
CA THR A 137 -4.99 -15.78 8.29
C THR A 137 -5.61 -15.92 9.68
N GLU A 138 -5.63 -14.84 10.46
CA GLU A 138 -6.17 -14.85 11.80
C GLU A 138 -7.71 -14.95 11.82
N VAL A 139 -8.38 -14.32 10.85
CA VAL A 139 -9.84 -14.44 10.72
C VAL A 139 -10.22 -15.87 10.35
N GLU A 140 -9.48 -16.49 9.44
CA GLU A 140 -9.69 -17.90 9.07
C GLU A 140 -9.41 -18.83 10.26
N ARG A 141 -8.33 -18.59 11.02
CA ARG A 141 -7.97 -19.38 12.20
C ARG A 141 -9.01 -19.30 13.32
N ILE A 142 -9.56 -18.10 13.59
CA ILE A 142 -10.45 -17.88 14.75
C ILE A 142 -11.92 -18.14 14.41
N TRP A 143 -12.37 -17.81 13.19
CA TRP A 143 -13.77 -17.90 12.77
C TRP A 143 -14.04 -18.94 11.68
N GLY A 144 -13.02 -19.56 11.09
CA GLY A 144 -13.19 -20.44 9.93
C GLY A 144 -13.67 -19.70 8.68
N HIS A 145 -13.47 -18.38 8.62
CA HIS A 145 -13.91 -17.54 7.50
C HIS A 145 -12.71 -17.03 6.71
N HIS A 146 -12.68 -17.33 5.42
CA HIS A 146 -11.67 -16.82 4.51
C HIS A 146 -12.15 -15.49 3.90
N ILE A 147 -11.48 -14.38 4.24
CA ILE A 147 -11.72 -13.10 3.59
C ILE A 147 -11.04 -13.14 2.22
N ARG A 148 -11.81 -13.27 1.14
CA ARG A 148 -11.27 -13.10 -0.22
C ARG A 148 -10.80 -11.66 -0.38
N PHE A 149 -9.59 -11.41 -0.89
CA PHE A 149 -9.16 -10.04 -1.16
C PHE A 149 -9.79 -9.49 -2.43
N GLY A 150 -10.44 -8.33 -2.33
CA GLY A 150 -11.10 -7.69 -3.45
C GLY A 150 -11.69 -6.32 -3.12
N PRO A 151 -12.22 -5.60 -4.12
CA PRO A 151 -12.80 -4.27 -3.94
C PRO A 151 -14.11 -4.24 -3.15
N ASP A 152 -14.65 -5.41 -2.78
CA ASP A 152 -15.84 -5.64 -1.98
C ASP A 152 -15.54 -5.95 -0.51
N THR A 153 -14.32 -6.42 -0.19
CA THR A 153 -13.90 -6.85 1.15
C THR A 153 -12.71 -6.05 1.70
N VAL A 154 -11.91 -5.44 0.83
CA VAL A 154 -10.80 -4.55 1.20
C VAL A 154 -11.19 -3.15 0.75
N LEU A 155 -11.56 -2.30 1.71
CA LEU A 155 -12.28 -1.05 1.47
C LEU A 155 -11.54 0.15 2.04
N GLY A 156 -11.82 1.34 1.52
CA GLY A 156 -11.47 2.61 2.15
C GLY A 156 -12.60 3.15 3.01
N HIS A 157 -12.29 4.03 3.96
CA HIS A 157 -13.33 4.68 4.79
C HIS A 157 -14.37 5.43 3.94
N PHE A 158 -13.96 5.99 2.80
CA PHE A 158 -14.87 6.63 1.83
C PHE A 158 -15.92 5.68 1.25
N GLN A 159 -15.68 4.38 1.25
CA GLN A 159 -16.65 3.38 0.80
C GLN A 159 -17.67 3.05 1.90
N ILE A 160 -17.28 3.23 3.17
CA ILE A 160 -18.14 3.03 4.34
C ILE A 160 -19.00 4.27 4.61
N ASP A 161 -18.39 5.46 4.64
CA ASP A 161 -19.05 6.75 4.89
C ASP A 161 -18.65 7.80 3.84
N PRO A 162 -19.24 7.76 2.64
CA PRO A 162 -18.85 8.64 1.55
C PRO A 162 -19.18 10.12 1.80
N LYS A 163 -20.05 10.44 2.76
CA LYS A 163 -20.46 11.83 3.03
C LYS A 163 -19.51 12.51 4.01
N ARG A 164 -19.15 11.84 5.11
CA ARG A 164 -18.30 12.43 6.15
C ARG A 164 -16.82 12.11 5.96
N LYS A 165 -16.49 11.05 5.21
CA LYS A 165 -15.12 10.59 4.98
C LYS A 165 -14.82 10.41 3.48
N PRO A 166 -15.18 11.38 2.61
CA PRO A 166 -15.16 11.23 1.15
C PRO A 166 -13.78 10.91 0.56
N PHE A 167 -12.71 11.25 1.28
CA PHE A 167 -11.33 11.16 0.78
C PHE A 167 -10.45 10.19 1.57
N CYS A 168 -10.90 9.55 2.65
CA CYS A 168 -10.05 8.63 3.43
C CYS A 168 -10.08 7.23 2.78
N PRO A 169 -8.94 6.60 2.47
CA PRO A 169 -7.57 6.79 3.00
C PRO A 169 -6.63 7.72 2.20
N GLY A 170 -7.16 8.50 1.28
CA GLY A 170 -6.42 9.50 0.51
C GLY A 170 -6.64 9.33 -1.00
N LEU A 171 -6.51 10.41 -1.75
CA LEU A 171 -6.63 10.40 -3.21
C LEU A 171 -5.49 9.64 -3.90
N ASN A 172 -4.31 9.62 -3.28
CA ASN A 172 -3.11 8.95 -3.77
C ASN A 172 -2.88 7.57 -3.14
N PHE A 173 -3.87 7.04 -2.41
CA PHE A 173 -3.78 5.69 -1.86
C PHE A 173 -3.64 4.66 -2.99
N PRO A 174 -2.67 3.74 -2.94
CA PRO A 174 -2.25 2.96 -4.09
C PRO A 174 -3.14 1.72 -4.33
N TRP A 175 -4.45 1.93 -4.54
CA TRP A 175 -5.45 0.87 -4.66
C TRP A 175 -5.10 -0.20 -5.70
N ALA A 176 -4.74 0.21 -6.92
CA ALA A 176 -4.41 -0.74 -7.98
C ALA A 176 -3.21 -1.62 -7.62
N ARG A 177 -2.17 -1.02 -7.02
CA ARG A 177 -0.98 -1.73 -6.56
C ARG A 177 -1.30 -2.66 -5.39
N LEU A 178 -2.11 -2.20 -4.44
CA LEU A 178 -2.54 -3.00 -3.30
C LEU A 178 -3.31 -4.23 -3.77
N TYR A 179 -4.36 -4.08 -4.60
CA TYR A 179 -5.13 -5.23 -5.09
C TYR A 179 -4.29 -6.21 -5.90
N ALA A 180 -3.36 -5.71 -6.74
CA ALA A 180 -2.46 -6.58 -7.49
C ALA A 180 -1.57 -7.42 -6.57
N GLU A 181 -0.99 -6.82 -5.52
CA GLU A 181 -0.17 -7.56 -4.56
C GLU A 181 -1.02 -8.47 -3.65
N LEU A 182 -2.23 -8.06 -3.27
CA LEU A 182 -3.13 -8.92 -2.49
C LEU A 182 -3.58 -10.16 -3.28
N ALA A 183 -3.76 -10.06 -4.60
CA ALA A 183 -4.01 -11.24 -5.43
C ALA A 183 -2.83 -12.24 -5.37
N VAL A 184 -1.59 -11.74 -5.30
CA VAL A 184 -0.41 -12.59 -5.06
C VAL A 184 -0.42 -13.17 -3.64
N ALA A 185 -0.69 -12.34 -2.63
CA ALA A 185 -0.77 -12.76 -1.23
C ALA A 185 -1.83 -13.86 -1.00
N GLU A 186 -2.96 -13.78 -1.70
CA GLU A 186 -4.03 -14.78 -1.65
C GLU A 186 -3.58 -16.14 -2.21
N SER A 187 -2.72 -16.15 -3.24
CA SER A 187 -2.15 -17.38 -3.81
C SER A 187 -1.06 -18.03 -2.95
N ILE A 188 -0.49 -17.29 -1.99
CA ILE A 188 0.56 -17.78 -1.10
C ILE A 188 -0.07 -18.45 0.13
N GLN A 189 0.28 -19.71 0.37
CA GLN A 189 -0.44 -20.59 1.28
C GLN A 189 -0.40 -20.15 2.75
N THR A 190 0.76 -19.69 3.24
CA THR A 190 0.95 -19.35 4.65
C THR A 190 1.45 -17.93 4.82
N LEU A 191 1.25 -17.38 6.02
CA LEU A 191 1.75 -16.06 6.36
C LEU A 191 3.29 -16.03 6.35
N GLU A 192 3.95 -17.11 6.76
CA GLU A 192 5.41 -17.21 6.80
C GLU A 192 6.02 -17.14 5.39
N LEU A 193 5.43 -17.84 4.42
CA LEU A 193 5.84 -17.75 3.02
C LEU A 193 5.61 -16.35 2.45
N TYR A 194 4.52 -15.70 2.87
CA TYR A 194 4.25 -14.33 2.46
C TYR A 194 5.19 -13.32 3.10
N GLU A 195 5.58 -13.56 4.36
CA GLU A 195 6.54 -12.73 5.07
C GLU A 195 7.94 -12.81 4.45
N GLU A 196 8.36 -13.98 3.97
CA GLU A 196 9.60 -14.11 3.17
C GLU A 196 9.54 -13.23 1.92
N ARG A 197 8.43 -13.27 1.16
CA ARG A 197 8.24 -12.39 0.00
C ARG A 197 8.33 -10.92 0.39
N VAL A 198 7.65 -10.51 1.45
CA VAL A 198 7.69 -9.13 1.96
C VAL A 198 9.12 -8.72 2.31
N ALA A 199 9.88 -9.62 2.96
CA ALA A 199 11.29 -9.38 3.29
C ALA A 199 12.16 -9.25 2.04
N TYR A 200 11.94 -10.10 1.01
CA TYR A 200 12.62 -9.97 -0.28
C TYR A 200 12.31 -8.63 -0.93
N GLN A 201 11.05 -8.21 -0.97
CA GLN A 201 10.63 -6.96 -1.63
C GLN A 201 11.24 -5.71 -0.98
N LEU A 202 11.45 -5.75 0.34
CA LEU A 202 12.14 -4.69 1.08
C LEU A 202 13.68 -4.81 1.05
N SER A 203 14.22 -5.89 0.50
CA SER A 203 15.66 -6.15 0.49
C SER A 203 16.40 -5.31 -0.54
N GLN A 204 17.70 -5.16 -0.32
CA GLN A 204 18.61 -4.60 -1.33
C GLN A 204 18.59 -5.43 -2.62
N ALA A 205 18.49 -6.77 -2.52
CA ALA A 205 18.49 -7.64 -3.70
C ALA A 205 17.32 -7.34 -4.65
N SER A 206 16.10 -7.14 -4.12
CA SER A 206 14.93 -6.78 -4.95
C SER A 206 15.13 -5.42 -5.64
N ARG A 207 15.65 -4.42 -4.92
CA ARG A 207 15.95 -3.09 -5.48
C ARG A 207 16.93 -3.18 -6.66
N TYR A 208 17.97 -3.99 -6.53
CA TYR A 208 18.93 -4.23 -7.61
C TYR A 208 18.31 -4.98 -8.78
N ALA A 209 17.52 -6.03 -8.52
CA ALA A 209 16.82 -6.78 -9.56
C ALA A 209 15.90 -5.86 -10.39
N THR A 210 15.11 -5.00 -9.74
CA THR A 210 14.25 -4.02 -10.42
C THR A 210 15.05 -3.01 -11.21
N ALA A 211 16.12 -2.46 -10.64
CA ALA A 211 17.00 -1.51 -11.35
C ALA A 211 17.63 -2.13 -12.61
N PHE A 212 18.05 -3.39 -12.54
CA PHE A 212 18.59 -4.12 -13.69
C PHE A 212 17.51 -4.46 -14.73
N ALA A 213 16.30 -4.79 -14.31
CA ALA A 213 15.17 -5.00 -15.21
C ALA A 213 14.83 -3.71 -15.99
N ILE A 214 14.85 -2.55 -15.32
CA ILE A 214 14.66 -1.23 -15.95
C ILE A 214 15.75 -0.97 -16.99
N ALA A 215 17.03 -1.14 -16.63
CA ALA A 215 18.14 -0.92 -17.54
C ALA A 215 18.11 -1.89 -18.73
N GLY A 216 17.78 -3.17 -18.49
CA GLY A 216 17.62 -4.18 -19.53
C GLY A 216 16.47 -3.85 -20.48
N ARG A 217 15.34 -3.38 -19.95
CA ARG A 217 14.18 -2.99 -20.77
C ARG A 217 14.50 -1.79 -21.65
N VAL A 218 15.21 -0.79 -21.12
CA VAL A 218 15.64 0.37 -21.89
C VAL A 218 16.67 0.00 -22.95
N ARG A 219 17.56 -0.97 -22.67
CA ARG A 219 18.48 -1.52 -23.68
C ARG A 219 17.72 -2.10 -24.89
N ASP A 220 16.71 -2.94 -24.61
CA ASP A 220 15.88 -3.56 -25.65
C ASP A 220 15.18 -2.51 -26.54
N LEU A 221 14.69 -1.42 -25.95
CA LEU A 221 14.10 -0.30 -26.69
C LEU A 221 15.16 0.46 -27.51
N ALA A 222 16.33 0.73 -26.92
CA ALA A 222 17.41 1.45 -27.58
C ALA A 222 17.89 0.74 -28.86
N GLU A 223 18.04 -0.60 -28.79
CA GLU A 223 18.44 -1.44 -29.92
C GLU A 223 17.42 -1.42 -31.07
N ARG A 224 16.16 -1.10 -30.78
CA ARG A 224 15.07 -1.02 -31.77
C ARG A 224 14.88 0.37 -32.37
N LEU A 225 15.59 1.41 -31.93
CA LEU A 225 15.35 2.79 -32.40
C LEU A 225 15.46 2.95 -33.93
N LEU A 226 16.35 2.19 -34.56
CA LEU A 226 16.54 2.20 -36.02
C LEU A 226 15.75 1.10 -36.74
N ASP A 227 14.96 0.30 -36.03
CA ASP A 227 14.14 -0.76 -36.60
C ASP A 227 12.97 -0.16 -37.40
N LYS A 228 12.75 -0.66 -38.62
CA LYS A 228 11.72 -0.15 -39.53
C LYS A 228 10.29 -0.41 -39.05
N THR A 229 10.09 -1.47 -38.26
CA THR A 229 8.78 -1.89 -37.75
C THR A 229 8.53 -1.32 -36.36
N TRP A 230 9.54 -1.40 -35.48
CA TRP A 230 9.41 -1.13 -34.05
C TRP A 230 10.04 0.18 -33.59
N GLY A 231 10.79 0.90 -34.45
CA GLY A 231 11.52 2.11 -34.08
C GLY A 231 10.65 3.22 -33.52
N ALA A 232 9.54 3.56 -34.19
CA ALA A 232 8.62 4.59 -33.71
C ALA A 232 7.97 4.23 -32.36
N ALA A 233 7.67 2.95 -32.14
CA ALA A 233 7.13 2.46 -30.88
C ALA A 233 8.19 2.50 -29.76
N ALA A 234 9.44 2.16 -30.08
CA ALA A 234 10.56 2.23 -29.15
C ALA A 234 10.86 3.67 -28.73
N GLU A 235 10.90 4.59 -29.69
CA GLU A 235 11.08 6.02 -29.47
C GLU A 235 9.98 6.58 -28.54
N THR A 236 8.72 6.28 -28.84
CA THR A 236 7.58 6.71 -28.02
C THR A 236 7.68 6.20 -26.58
N LYS A 237 8.02 4.92 -26.40
CA LYS A 237 8.15 4.31 -25.06
C LYS A 237 9.30 4.91 -24.26
N LEU A 238 10.42 5.26 -24.91
CA LEU A 238 11.52 5.97 -24.25
C LEU A 238 11.09 7.38 -23.85
N LEU A 239 10.38 8.11 -24.71
CA LEU A 239 9.89 9.45 -24.42
C LEU A 239 8.86 9.51 -23.28
N TYR A 240 8.17 8.41 -22.96
CA TYR A 240 7.36 8.34 -21.73
C TYR A 240 8.18 8.58 -20.47
N LEU A 241 9.49 8.34 -20.49
CA LEU A 241 10.37 8.53 -19.34
C LEU A 241 10.86 9.97 -19.19
N ALA A 242 10.57 10.85 -20.16
CA ALA A 242 11.02 12.24 -20.18
C ALA A 242 10.73 13.01 -18.87
N PRO A 243 9.56 12.88 -18.20
CA PRO A 243 9.29 13.58 -16.95
C PRO A 243 10.25 13.24 -15.80
N VAL A 244 10.90 12.07 -15.84
CA VAL A 244 11.80 11.60 -14.77
C VAL A 244 13.25 12.05 -15.00
N MET A 245 13.59 12.49 -16.21
CA MET A 245 14.96 12.82 -16.63
C MET A 245 15.67 13.84 -15.72
N PRO A 246 15.01 14.93 -15.26
CA PRO A 246 15.63 15.86 -14.32
C PRO A 246 16.04 15.18 -13.00
N ALA A 247 15.21 14.27 -12.48
CA ALA A 247 15.45 13.60 -11.20
C ALA A 247 16.61 12.57 -11.25
N ILE A 248 16.95 12.09 -12.44
CA ILE A 248 18.09 11.19 -12.66
C ILE A 248 19.34 11.90 -13.19
N ALA A 249 19.39 13.23 -13.12
CA ALA A 249 20.50 14.06 -13.58
C ALA A 249 20.88 13.80 -15.05
N TYR A 250 19.88 13.91 -15.94
CA TYR A 250 20.05 13.79 -17.39
C TYR A 250 20.89 14.92 -18.03
N GLY A 251 20.98 16.08 -17.36
CA GLY A 251 21.63 17.29 -17.86
C GLY A 251 20.64 18.28 -18.49
N ASP A 252 21.14 19.45 -18.94
CA ASP A 252 20.31 20.57 -19.42
C ASP A 252 20.02 20.55 -20.94
N GLY A 253 20.48 19.51 -21.65
CA GLY A 253 20.25 19.34 -23.07
C GLY A 253 18.82 18.90 -23.41
N PRO A 254 18.43 18.92 -24.70
CA PRO A 254 17.12 18.43 -25.12
C PRO A 254 16.94 16.95 -24.77
N VAL A 255 15.76 16.63 -24.21
CA VAL A 255 15.39 15.25 -23.90
C VAL A 255 15.00 14.54 -25.20
N THR A 256 15.79 13.53 -25.59
CA THR A 256 15.57 12.72 -26.80
C THR A 256 15.51 11.24 -26.42
N ALA A 257 14.85 10.39 -27.21
CA ALA A 257 14.78 8.97 -26.92
C ALA A 257 16.18 8.31 -26.81
N ALA A 258 17.09 8.66 -27.73
CA ALA A 258 18.48 8.18 -27.70
C ALA A 258 19.24 8.67 -26.45
N GLY A 259 19.03 9.92 -26.06
CA GLY A 259 19.63 10.45 -24.83
C GLY A 259 19.08 9.77 -23.59
N ILE A 260 17.76 9.53 -23.51
CA ILE A 260 17.11 8.82 -22.39
C ILE A 260 17.75 7.44 -22.26
N ALA A 261 17.81 6.70 -23.37
CA ALA A 261 18.45 5.40 -23.42
C ALA A 261 19.90 5.47 -22.92
N SER A 262 20.70 6.39 -23.45
CA SER A 262 22.10 6.58 -23.05
C SER A 262 22.25 6.81 -21.54
N ARG A 263 21.46 7.72 -20.96
CA ARG A 263 21.52 8.04 -19.53
C ARG A 263 21.13 6.86 -18.65
N VAL A 264 20.04 6.18 -18.98
CA VAL A 264 19.57 5.02 -18.20
C VAL A 264 20.55 3.86 -18.29
N LEU A 265 21.13 3.62 -19.47
CA LEU A 265 22.14 2.56 -19.65
C LEU A 265 23.44 2.87 -18.91
N GLN A 266 23.87 4.13 -18.87
CA GLN A 266 25.00 4.57 -18.05
C GLN A 266 24.76 4.27 -16.56
N LEU A 267 23.57 4.63 -16.05
CA LEU A 267 23.18 4.31 -14.68
C LEU A 267 23.15 2.79 -14.45
N GLY A 268 22.65 2.01 -15.41
CA GLY A 268 22.67 0.55 -15.37
C GLY A 268 24.09 -0.02 -15.26
N GLN A 269 25.05 0.52 -16.01
CA GLN A 269 26.46 0.13 -15.91
C GLN A 269 27.05 0.50 -14.54
N THR A 270 26.77 1.69 -14.02
CA THR A 270 27.21 2.10 -12.67
C THR A 270 26.62 1.20 -11.58
N ALA A 271 25.35 0.80 -11.72
CA ALA A 271 24.68 -0.11 -10.78
C ALA A 271 25.25 -1.54 -10.81
N MET A 272 25.72 -2.01 -11.97
CA MET A 272 26.38 -3.33 -12.11
C MET A 272 27.85 -3.34 -11.64
N GLY A 273 28.50 -2.18 -11.61
CA GLY A 273 29.89 -2.04 -11.16
C GLY A 273 30.04 -2.20 -9.65
N ALA A 274 31.24 -1.91 -9.13
CA ALA A 274 31.51 -1.80 -7.70
C ALA A 274 31.95 -0.36 -7.37
N GLY A 275 31.55 0.15 -6.21
CA GLY A 275 32.04 1.43 -5.68
C GLY A 275 30.96 2.37 -5.16
N SER A 276 31.38 3.57 -4.75
CA SER A 276 30.58 4.52 -3.96
C SER A 276 29.32 5.05 -4.65
N TRP A 277 29.19 4.88 -5.97
CA TRP A 277 28.07 5.38 -6.77
C TRP A 277 27.02 4.32 -7.12
N GLN A 278 27.26 3.06 -6.75
CA GLN A 278 26.40 1.94 -7.11
C GLN A 278 24.97 2.13 -6.58
N GLU A 279 24.84 2.43 -5.28
CA GLU A 279 23.53 2.60 -4.63
C GLU A 279 22.76 3.83 -5.16
N GLU A 280 23.48 4.91 -5.45
CA GLU A 280 22.88 6.12 -6.02
C GLU A 280 22.38 5.87 -7.45
N ALA A 281 23.09 5.06 -8.23
CA ALA A 281 22.64 4.63 -9.55
C ALA A 281 21.38 3.77 -9.47
N VAL A 282 21.36 2.79 -8.54
CA VAL A 282 20.15 1.98 -8.25
C VAL A 282 18.99 2.87 -7.84
N ARG A 283 19.20 3.81 -6.91
CA ARG A 283 18.16 4.75 -6.46
C ARG A 283 17.58 5.55 -7.62
N LYS A 284 18.43 6.08 -8.52
CA LYS A 284 17.98 6.82 -9.70
C LYS A 284 17.22 5.95 -10.69
N LEU A 285 17.66 4.71 -10.92
CA LEU A 285 16.94 3.78 -11.78
C LEU A 285 15.53 3.49 -11.25
N LEU A 286 15.38 3.29 -9.94
CA LEU A 286 14.07 3.02 -9.32
C LEU A 286 13.07 4.19 -9.48
N LEU A 287 13.52 5.42 -9.71
CA LEU A 287 12.61 6.55 -10.00
C LEU A 287 11.84 6.37 -11.32
N LEU A 288 12.33 5.51 -12.22
CA LEU A 288 11.67 5.22 -13.50
C LEU A 288 10.56 4.17 -13.35
N GLU A 289 10.60 3.36 -12.30
CA GLU A 289 9.70 2.22 -12.13
C GLU A 289 8.21 2.60 -12.17
N PRO A 290 7.74 3.64 -11.45
CA PRO A 290 6.31 3.95 -11.41
C PRO A 290 5.75 4.30 -12.80
N ILE A 291 6.44 5.17 -13.54
CA ILE A 291 6.00 5.58 -14.88
C ILE A 291 6.14 4.43 -15.89
N MET A 292 7.17 3.58 -15.75
CA MET A 292 7.32 2.41 -16.61
C MET A 292 6.18 1.41 -16.42
N LYS A 293 5.77 1.14 -15.17
CA LYS A 293 4.61 0.27 -14.88
C LYS A 293 3.31 0.90 -15.35
N GLU A 294 3.08 2.17 -15.07
CA GLU A 294 1.87 2.90 -15.49
C GLU A 294 1.68 2.88 -17.02
N LYS A 295 2.77 3.04 -17.78
CA LYS A 295 2.75 3.07 -19.24
C LYS A 295 2.92 1.69 -19.90
N GLY A 296 2.98 0.60 -19.12
CA GLY A 296 3.18 -0.75 -19.65
C GLY A 296 4.51 -0.93 -20.39
N VAL A 297 5.56 -0.27 -19.92
CA VAL A 297 6.92 -0.38 -20.46
C VAL A 297 7.67 -1.53 -19.81
N LEU A 298 7.53 -1.71 -18.48
CA LEU A 298 8.06 -2.81 -17.68
C LEU A 298 6.95 -3.84 -17.41
#